data_AF-A0A8S3J8X2-F1
#
_entry.id   AF-A0A8S3J8X2-F1
#
_cell.length_a   1.000
_cell.length_b   1.000
_cell.length_c   1.000
_cell.angle_alpha   90.00
_cell.angle_beta   90.00
_cell.angle_gamma   90.00
#
_symmetry.space_group_name_H-M   'P 1'
#
loop_
_entity.id
_entity.type
_entity.pdbx_description
1 polymer ?
#
loop_
_entity_poly.entity_id
_entity_poly.type
_entity_poly.pdbx_seq_one_letter_code
_entity_poly.pdbx_strand_id
1 'polypeptide(L)'
;NLLELDQTVNKIALTTDQINRFPTERFCLLPNANPEENICSICMDNYEQNQTLRRLPCLHRYHKDCIDNWLKTSNLCPICRTASLK
;
A
#
# COMPACT_ATOMS: atom_id res chain seq x y z
N ASN A 1 21.27 20.31 -26.89
CA ASN A 1 21.96 19.39 -25.97
C ASN A 1 20.92 18.95 -24.95
N LEU A 2 20.31 17.78 -25.17
CA LEU A 2 19.19 17.27 -24.38
C LEU A 2 19.71 16.75 -23.03
N LEU A 3 19.73 17.61 -22.03
CA LEU A 3 19.92 17.22 -20.63
C LEU A 3 19.05 18.12 -19.74
N GLU A 4 17.73 18.05 -19.92
CA GLU A 4 16.81 18.30 -18.82
C GLU A 4 15.89 17.08 -18.74
N LEU A 5 16.44 16.06 -18.08
CA LEU A 5 15.82 14.78 -17.84
C LEU A 5 14.56 14.99 -17.00
N ASP A 6 13.43 14.53 -17.52
CA ASP A 6 12.12 14.27 -16.90
C ASP A 6 12.12 14.13 -15.35
N GLN A 7 12.06 15.26 -14.64
CA GLN A 7 12.14 15.33 -13.17
C GLN A 7 10.88 15.90 -12.49
N THR A 8 9.72 15.89 -13.15
CA THR A 8 8.43 15.99 -12.43
C THR A 8 7.94 14.59 -12.04
N VAL A 9 8.87 13.78 -11.50
CA VAL A 9 8.57 12.53 -10.79
C VAL A 9 7.74 12.92 -9.56
N ASN A 10 6.43 12.98 -9.75
CA ASN A 10 5.41 13.25 -8.74
C ASN A 10 5.43 12.13 -7.68
N LYS A 11 6.44 12.14 -6.81
CA LYS A 11 6.39 11.59 -5.45
C LYS A 11 5.58 12.55 -4.59
N ILE A 12 4.28 12.64 -4.84
CA ILE A 12 3.40 13.42 -3.97
C ILE A 12 3.17 12.57 -2.72
N ALA A 13 3.75 12.99 -1.60
CA ALA A 13 3.38 12.50 -0.28
C ALA A 13 1.90 12.77 -0.02
N LEU A 14 1.17 11.77 0.48
CA LEU A 14 -0.23 11.94 0.86
C LEU A 14 -0.35 12.44 2.29
N THR A 15 -1.33 13.30 2.56
CA THR A 15 -1.68 13.68 3.93
C THR A 15 -2.36 12.52 4.65
N THR A 16 -2.32 12.52 5.98
CA THR A 16 -3.00 11.50 6.79
C THR A 16 -4.49 11.40 6.46
N ASP A 17 -5.16 12.53 6.22
CA ASP A 17 -6.58 12.55 5.84
C ASP A 17 -6.84 11.92 4.47
N GLN A 18 -5.95 12.14 3.49
CA GLN A 18 -6.05 11.48 2.19
C GLN A 18 -5.85 9.97 2.33
N ILE A 19 -4.89 9.54 3.13
CA ILE A 19 -4.61 8.13 3.39
C ILE A 19 -5.79 7.44 4.08
N ASN A 20 -6.42 8.11 5.06
CA ASN A 20 -7.54 7.57 5.81
C ASN A 20 -8.81 7.32 4.98
N ARG A 21 -8.91 7.89 3.77
CA ARG A 21 -10.01 7.63 2.83
C ARG A 21 -9.94 6.26 2.17
N PHE A 22 -8.78 5.61 2.18
CA PHE A 22 -8.66 4.25 1.64
C PHE A 22 -9.37 3.24 2.54
N PRO A 23 -10.08 2.26 1.96
CA PRO A 23 -10.79 1.26 2.74
C PRO A 23 -9.83 0.42 3.59
N THR A 24 -10.25 0.12 4.81
CA THR A 24 -9.60 -0.84 5.69
C THR A 24 -10.49 -2.05 5.92
N GLU A 25 -9.89 -3.22 6.09
CA GLU A 25 -10.58 -4.47 6.39
C GLU A 25 -9.84 -5.24 7.47
N ARG A 26 -10.54 -6.10 8.20
CA ARG A 26 -9.91 -7.01 9.16
C ARG A 26 -9.52 -8.29 8.45
N PHE A 27 -8.27 -8.70 8.62
CA PHE A 27 -7.81 -9.97 8.09
C PHE A 27 -8.50 -11.13 8.81
N CYS A 28 -9.00 -12.08 8.03
CA CYS A 28 -9.55 -13.33 8.52
C CYS A 28 -8.81 -14.48 7.83
N LEU A 29 -8.05 -15.24 8.61
CA LEU A 29 -7.34 -16.42 8.11
C LEU A 29 -8.36 -17.54 7.89
N LEU A 30 -8.51 -17.97 6.64
CA LEU A 30 -9.35 -19.11 6.31
C LEU A 30 -8.55 -20.42 6.49
N PRO A 31 -9.19 -21.53 6.89
CA PRO A 31 -8.49 -22.80 7.15
C PRO A 31 -7.65 -23.35 5.98
N ASN A 32 -8.01 -23.00 4.74
CA ASN A 32 -7.33 -23.43 3.52
C ASN A 32 -6.66 -22.25 2.78
N ALA A 33 -6.38 -21.15 3.47
CA ALA A 33 -5.70 -20.01 2.88
C ALA A 33 -4.23 -20.36 2.60
N ASN A 34 -3.71 -19.97 1.43
CA ASN A 34 -2.29 -20.05 1.14
C ASN A 34 -1.53 -19.01 1.98
N PRO A 35 -0.62 -19.38 2.88
CA PRO A 35 0.14 -18.42 3.67
C PRO A 35 0.97 -17.48 2.79
N GLU A 36 1.49 -17.96 1.66
CA GLU A 36 2.32 -17.15 0.75
C GLU A 36 1.55 -16.01 0.07
N GLU A 37 0.22 -16.11 -0.01
CA GLU A 37 -0.65 -15.06 -0.55
C GLU A 37 -1.03 -14.01 0.48
N ASN A 38 -0.72 -14.24 1.76
CA ASN A 38 -1.14 -13.42 2.89
C ASN A 38 0.04 -12.74 3.57
N ILE A 39 0.95 -12.16 2.77
CA ILE A 39 2.15 -11.45 3.24
C ILE A 39 2.04 -9.96 2.91
N CYS A 40 2.50 -9.12 3.84
CA CYS A 40 2.73 -7.71 3.57
C CYS A 40 4.08 -7.51 2.90
N SER A 41 4.11 -7.03 1.65
CA SER A 41 5.36 -6.81 0.92
C SER A 41 6.20 -5.63 1.41
N ILE A 42 5.74 -4.87 2.41
CA ILE A 42 6.51 -3.78 3.03
C ILE A 42 7.37 -4.30 4.19
N CYS A 43 6.78 -5.04 5.13
CA CYS A 43 7.51 -5.62 6.26
C CYS A 43 7.98 -7.07 6.01
N MET A 44 7.54 -7.68 4.92
CA MET A 44 7.83 -9.08 4.55
C MET A 44 7.33 -10.10 5.58
N ASP A 45 6.24 -9.78 6.27
CA ASP A 45 5.64 -10.60 7.32
C ASP A 45 4.19 -10.99 6.98
N ASN A 46 3.72 -12.11 7.54
CA ASN A 46 2.38 -12.64 7.33
C ASN A 46 1.31 -11.74 7.97
N TYR A 47 0.11 -11.77 7.41
CA TYR A 47 -1.08 -11.23 8.07
C TYR A 47 -1.55 -12.18 9.16
N GLU A 48 -1.86 -11.61 10.33
CA GLU A 48 -2.44 -12.35 11.45
C GLU A 48 -3.92 -12.05 11.62
N GLN A 49 -4.63 -12.98 12.24
CA GLN A 49 -6.06 -12.88 12.49
C GLN A 49 -6.42 -11.55 13.17
N ASN A 50 -7.47 -10.90 12.65
CA ASN A 50 -8.01 -9.62 13.14
C ASN A 50 -7.09 -8.40 12.97
N GLN A 51 -5.91 -8.52 12.33
CA GLN A 51 -5.09 -7.37 11.96
C GLN A 51 -5.84 -6.47 10.96
N THR A 52 -5.56 -5.18 11.01
CA THR A 52 -6.19 -4.20 10.11
C THR A 52 -5.33 -4.03 8.87
N LEU A 53 -5.88 -4.38 7.72
CA LEU A 53 -5.24 -4.20 6.43
C LEU A 53 -5.85 -2.99 5.74
N ARG A 54 -5.05 -2.26 4.97
CA ARG A 54 -5.53 -1.22 4.08
C ARG A 54 -5.39 -1.70 2.64
N ARG A 55 -6.46 -1.50 1.87
CA ARG A 55 -6.53 -1.85 0.45
C ARG A 55 -6.48 -0.60 -0.42
N LEU A 56 -5.54 -0.55 -1.34
CA LEU A 56 -5.43 0.53 -2.32
C LEU A 56 -6.44 0.34 -3.47
N PRO A 57 -6.71 1.36 -4.31
CA PRO A 57 -7.61 1.23 -5.46
C PRO A 57 -7.14 0.21 -6.52
N CYS A 58 -5.84 -0.12 -6.53
CA CYS A 58 -5.26 -1.20 -7.33
C CYS A 58 -5.45 -2.59 -6.72
N LEU A 59 -6.27 -2.71 -5.66
CA LEU A 59 -6.64 -3.94 -4.94
C LEU A 59 -5.53 -4.61 -4.11
N HIS A 60 -4.30 -4.10 -4.14
CA HIS A 60 -3.23 -4.57 -3.26
C HIS A 60 -3.50 -4.19 -1.80
N ARG A 61 -3.15 -5.12 -0.91
CA ARG A 61 -3.34 -5.05 0.54
C ARG A 61 -2.00 -5.00 1.25
N TYR A 62 -1.99 -4.34 2.40
CA TYR A 62 -0.84 -4.19 3.29
C TYR A 62 -1.34 -4.05 4.72
N HIS A 63 -0.50 -4.28 5.73
CA HIS A 63 -0.79 -3.78 7.07
C HIS A 63 -1.06 -2.29 6.99
N LYS A 64 -2.13 -1.83 7.64
CA LYS A 64 -2.54 -0.43 7.63
C LYS A 64 -1.36 0.49 7.95
N ASP A 65 -0.62 0.21 9.01
CA ASP A 65 0.45 1.10 9.47
C ASP A 65 1.67 1.09 8.53
N CYS A 66 1.97 -0.05 7.91
CA CYS A 66 3.04 -0.17 6.92
C CYS A 66 2.75 0.71 5.69
N ILE A 67 1.56 0.57 5.10
CA ILE A 67 1.23 1.35 3.90
C ILE A 67 0.93 2.82 4.23
N ASP A 68 0.41 3.13 5.42
CA ASP A 68 0.22 4.52 5.86
C ASP A 68 1.56 5.27 5.93
N ASN A 69 2.60 4.62 6.46
CA ASN A 69 3.93 5.22 6.49
C ASN A 69 4.56 5.33 5.11
N TRP A 70 4.34 4.34 4.24
CA TRP A 70 4.79 4.40 2.85
C TRP A 70 4.15 5.56 2.10
N LEU A 71 2.82 5.73 2.20
CA LEU A 71 2.06 6.73 1.47
C LEU A 71 2.39 8.19 1.86
N LYS A 72 2.95 8.40 3.05
CA LYS A 72 3.53 9.69 3.46
C LYS A 72 4.79 10.06 2.69
N THR A 73 5.39 9.14 1.96
CA THR A 73 6.63 9.36 1.18
C THR A 73 6.43 9.12 -0.32
N SER A 74 5.48 8.27 -0.71
CA SER A 74 5.14 8.01 -2.11
C SER A 74 3.67 7.64 -2.26
N ASN A 75 2.95 8.32 -3.14
CA ASN A 75 1.59 7.93 -3.51
C ASN A 75 1.50 6.66 -4.39
N LEU A 76 2.61 5.99 -4.71
CA LEU A 76 2.61 4.82 -5.58
C LEU A 76 2.48 3.53 -4.79
N CYS A 77 1.73 2.57 -5.33
CA CYS A 77 1.66 1.22 -4.78
C CYS A 77 3.03 0.53 -4.81
N PRO A 78 3.52 -0.05 -3.69
CA PRO A 78 4.78 -0.80 -3.65
C PRO A 78 4.89 -1.94 -4.66
N ILE A 79 3.76 -2.60 -4.98
CA ILE A 79 3.73 -3.75 -5.89
C ILE A 79 3.65 -3.32 -7.36
N CYS A 80 2.60 -2.59 -7.75
CA CYS A 80 2.31 -2.32 -9.16
C CYS A 80 2.70 -0.90 -9.61
N ARG A 81 3.20 -0.05 -8.70
CA ARG A 81 3.60 1.34 -8.96
C ARG A 81 2.50 2.24 -9.55
N THR A 82 1.24 1.82 -9.47
CA THR A 82 0.09 2.65 -9.83
C THR A 82 -0.17 3.69 -8.74
N ALA A 83 -0.57 4.90 -9.12
CA ALA A 83 -0.97 5.95 -8.19
C ALA A 83 -2.14 5.48 -7.31
N SER A 84 -2.04 5.75 -6.01
CA SER A 84 -3.05 5.37 -5.02
C SER A 84 -4.25 6.31 -5.06
N LEU A 85 -4.12 7.49 -5.66
CA LEU A 85 -5.23 8.41 -5.92
C LEU A 85 -5.61 8.35 -7.40
N LYS A 86 -6.92 8.37 -7.67
CA LYS A 86 -7.50 8.68 -8.97
C LYS A 86 -8.33 9.94 -8.83
#